data_AF-A0A8T7K160-F1
#
_entry.id   AF-A0A8T7K160-F1
#
_cell.length_a   1.000
_cell.length_b   1.000
_cell.length_c   1.000
_cell.angle_alpha   90.00
_cell.angle_beta   90.00
_cell.angle_gamma   90.00
#
_symmetry.space_group_name_H-M   'P 1'
#
loop_
_entity.id
_entity.type
_entity.pdbx_description
1 polymer ?
#
loop_
_entity_poly.entity_id
_entity_poly.type
_entity_poly.pdbx_seq_one_letter_code
_entity_poly.pdbx_strand_id
1 'polypeptide(L)'
;MAQQPKKSPPAKAPAPKKAASGGSPLLADVLRVLGTSVYSFLMALALAFIPVSLLLRAGMPSPVPVENNNPTPAADQQAAVPSLTPNPGCLEGALWWSANQSTYNAFAASLSELFSGAYDVQSVLVDLRSQRDNFANGVFPQCVGAARAELIAGMDETIAAFGENNPDSAETRLMTGKDRFAAGINLLWQLDIVTDPLSAPALDVAQGGGADCGASDWYEATASLRGQFILAFGSTDIASMTREQFERFIDEQRGLRDQVADAAYPDCAAGARQHFLNLMDAMISTYNNALVGAIDATFGDFERISYEIQFFTNWKRWLGLPGGAADY
;
A
#
# COMPACT_ATOMS: atom_id res chain seq x y z
N MET A 1 34.63 -80.60 -14.64
CA MET A 1 35.04 -79.81 -13.46
C MET A 1 35.50 -78.45 -13.95
N ALA A 2 34.62 -77.44 -13.91
CA ALA A 2 34.88 -76.12 -14.44
C ALA A 2 35.58 -75.24 -13.38
N GLN A 3 36.73 -74.67 -13.73
CA GLN A 3 37.51 -73.76 -12.89
C GLN A 3 36.85 -72.38 -12.84
N GLN A 4 36.56 -71.89 -11.63
CA GLN A 4 36.09 -70.51 -11.41
C GLN A 4 37.23 -69.50 -11.65
N PRO A 5 36.96 -68.35 -12.29
CA PRO A 5 37.96 -67.31 -12.49
C PRO A 5 38.19 -66.47 -11.22
N LYS A 6 39.48 -66.20 -10.94
CA LYS A 6 39.95 -65.34 -9.85
C LYS A 6 39.49 -63.89 -10.06
N LYS A 7 38.80 -63.31 -9.06
CA LYS A 7 38.49 -61.88 -8.97
C LYS A 7 39.77 -61.08 -8.65
N SER A 8 40.09 -60.11 -9.51
CA SER A 8 41.10 -59.08 -9.23
C SER A 8 40.55 -58.02 -8.25
N PRO A 9 41.41 -57.43 -7.39
CA PRO A 9 41.00 -56.39 -6.46
C PRO A 9 40.75 -55.04 -7.16
N PRO A 10 39.88 -54.18 -6.60
CA PRO A 10 39.51 -52.92 -7.22
C PRO A 10 40.64 -51.88 -7.14
N ALA A 11 40.77 -51.08 -8.20
CA ALA A 11 41.72 -49.98 -8.31
C ALA A 11 41.36 -48.85 -7.32
N LYS A 12 42.38 -48.34 -6.63
CA LYS A 12 42.29 -47.16 -5.74
C LYS A 12 41.95 -45.92 -6.57
N ALA A 13 40.86 -45.24 -6.21
CA ALA A 13 40.49 -43.96 -6.79
C ALA A 13 41.54 -42.87 -6.45
N PRO A 14 41.85 -41.96 -7.38
CA PRO A 14 42.77 -40.85 -7.11
C PRO A 14 42.15 -39.83 -6.15
N ALA A 15 42.97 -39.33 -5.23
CA ALA A 15 42.58 -38.31 -4.26
C ALA A 15 42.17 -36.99 -4.97
N PRO A 16 41.16 -36.27 -4.46
CA PRO A 16 40.74 -35.01 -5.05
C PRO A 16 41.82 -33.94 -4.87
N LYS A 17 42.22 -33.31 -5.98
CA LYS A 17 43.07 -32.12 -5.99
C LYS A 17 42.32 -30.98 -5.29
N LYS A 18 42.91 -30.42 -4.24
CA LYS A 18 42.49 -29.15 -3.64
C LYS A 18 42.54 -28.06 -4.72
N ALA A 19 41.36 -27.60 -5.14
CA ALA A 19 41.23 -26.37 -5.91
C ALA A 19 41.62 -25.20 -4.99
N ALA A 20 42.62 -24.44 -5.39
CA ALA A 20 42.98 -23.20 -4.74
C ALA A 20 41.84 -22.19 -4.99
N SER A 21 41.06 -21.89 -3.96
CA SER A 21 40.07 -20.82 -3.96
C SER A 21 40.80 -19.47 -3.82
N GLY A 22 41.43 -19.03 -4.91
CA GLY A 22 41.85 -17.64 -5.08
C GLY A 22 40.63 -16.79 -5.44
N GLY A 23 39.74 -16.56 -4.46
CA GLY A 23 38.63 -15.63 -4.60
C GLY A 23 39.16 -14.21 -4.57
N SER A 24 39.17 -13.55 -5.72
CA SER A 24 39.56 -12.14 -5.86
C SER A 24 38.70 -11.27 -4.92
N PRO A 25 39.30 -10.54 -3.95
CA PRO A 25 38.55 -9.68 -3.02
C PRO A 25 37.78 -8.55 -3.72
N LEU A 26 38.15 -8.23 -4.97
CA LEU A 26 37.51 -7.19 -5.77
C LEU A 26 36.06 -7.49 -6.19
N LEU A 27 35.64 -8.75 -6.28
CA LEU A 27 34.24 -9.09 -6.63
C LEU A 27 33.30 -9.01 -5.41
N ALA A 28 33.81 -9.30 -4.22
CA ALA A 28 33.06 -9.16 -2.97
C ALA A 28 32.86 -7.68 -2.59
N ASP A 29 33.85 -6.82 -2.85
CA ASP A 29 33.73 -5.38 -2.58
C ASP A 29 32.88 -4.63 -3.62
N VAL A 30 32.88 -5.06 -4.90
CA VAL A 30 31.98 -4.49 -5.92
C VAL A 30 30.51 -4.88 -5.66
N LEU A 31 30.24 -6.10 -5.19
CA LEU A 31 28.89 -6.51 -4.74
C LEU A 31 28.46 -5.82 -3.45
N ARG A 32 29.40 -5.46 -2.55
CA ARG A 32 29.10 -4.67 -1.33
C ARG A 32 28.80 -3.20 -1.63
N VAL A 33 29.51 -2.60 -2.59
CA VAL A 33 29.35 -1.19 -2.97
C VAL A 33 28.13 -0.97 -3.88
N LEU A 34 27.80 -1.93 -4.75
CA LEU A 34 26.56 -1.90 -5.54
C LEU A 34 25.33 -2.36 -4.73
N GLY A 35 25.52 -3.27 -3.77
CA GLY A 35 24.45 -3.70 -2.86
C GLY A 35 24.00 -2.59 -1.91
N THR A 36 24.92 -1.75 -1.43
CA THR A 36 24.60 -0.65 -0.47
C THR A 36 23.91 0.56 -1.11
N SER A 37 24.20 0.91 -2.37
CA SER A 37 23.53 2.03 -3.03
C SER A 37 22.08 1.71 -3.44
N VAL A 38 21.80 0.48 -3.87
CA VAL A 38 20.44 0.01 -4.19
C VAL A 38 19.64 -0.27 -2.90
N TYR A 39 20.28 -0.79 -1.84
CA TYR A 39 19.63 -0.96 -0.53
C TYR A 39 19.29 0.36 0.18
N SER A 40 20.13 1.40 0.04
CA SER A 40 19.84 2.71 0.64
C SER A 40 18.67 3.40 -0.06
N PHE A 41 18.46 3.11 -1.34
CA PHE A 41 17.31 3.57 -2.12
C PHE A 41 16.05 2.76 -1.81
N LEU A 42 16.16 1.44 -1.58
CA LEU A 42 15.07 0.57 -1.12
C LEU A 42 14.65 0.84 0.35
N MET A 43 15.57 1.31 1.20
CA MET A 43 15.26 1.80 2.57
C MET A 43 14.48 3.11 2.56
N ALA A 44 14.74 4.01 1.60
CA ALA A 44 13.90 5.20 1.38
C ALA A 44 12.50 4.83 0.87
N LEU A 45 12.34 3.62 0.35
CA LEU A 45 11.14 3.08 -0.29
C LEU A 45 10.20 2.37 0.69
N ALA A 46 10.75 1.69 1.70
CA ALA A 46 9.98 1.15 2.83
C ALA A 46 9.43 2.24 3.78
N LEU A 47 9.89 3.48 3.61
CA LEU A 47 9.49 4.68 4.35
C LEU A 47 8.31 5.44 3.71
N ALA A 48 7.56 4.84 2.79
CA ALA A 48 6.36 5.45 2.20
C ALA A 48 5.23 5.78 3.21
N PHE A 49 5.40 5.44 4.49
CA PHE A 49 4.50 5.79 5.61
C PHE A 49 5.17 6.55 6.78
N ILE A 50 6.47 6.89 6.70
CA ILE A 50 7.17 7.85 7.62
C ILE A 50 8.27 8.61 6.84
N PRO A 51 8.35 9.94 6.97
CA PRO A 51 7.77 10.92 6.07
C PRO A 51 8.45 10.95 4.68
N VAL A 52 7.70 11.41 3.67
CA VAL A 52 8.09 11.69 2.26
C VAL A 52 9.38 12.55 2.11
N SER A 53 9.90 13.07 3.22
CA SER A 53 11.10 13.89 3.41
C SER A 53 12.43 13.31 2.99
N LEU A 54 12.59 12.00 3.02
CA LEU A 54 13.84 11.37 2.61
C LEU A 54 13.90 11.13 1.09
N LEU A 55 12.77 10.84 0.45
CA LEU A 55 12.68 10.70 -1.02
C LEU A 55 12.77 12.04 -1.74
N LEU A 56 12.11 13.09 -1.22
CA LEU A 56 12.26 14.45 -1.75
C LEU A 56 13.69 15.03 -1.60
N ARG A 57 14.51 14.50 -0.68
CA ARG A 57 15.91 14.94 -0.50
C ARG A 57 16.92 14.27 -1.43
N ALA A 58 16.65 13.05 -1.90
CA ALA A 58 17.64 12.25 -2.62
C ALA A 58 17.61 12.44 -4.15
N GLY A 59 16.57 13.06 -4.71
CA GLY A 59 16.36 13.06 -6.16
C GLY A 59 15.79 14.33 -6.79
N MET A 60 15.67 15.47 -6.10
CA MET A 60 15.17 16.69 -6.75
C MET A 60 16.23 17.31 -7.67
N PRO A 61 16.05 17.29 -9.02
CA PRO A 61 16.81 18.18 -9.88
C PRO A 61 16.50 19.64 -9.49
N SER A 62 17.48 20.53 -9.68
CA SER A 62 17.29 21.97 -9.50
C SER A 62 15.97 22.44 -10.10
N PRO A 63 15.24 23.36 -9.44
CA PRO A 63 13.90 23.78 -9.87
C PRO A 63 13.94 24.23 -11.33
N VAL A 64 13.29 23.46 -12.20
CA VAL A 64 12.94 23.89 -13.55
C VAL A 64 11.87 24.97 -13.37
N PRO A 65 11.92 26.09 -14.14
CA PRO A 65 10.85 27.08 -14.09
C PRO A 65 9.52 26.40 -14.38
N VAL A 66 8.66 26.33 -13.37
CA VAL A 66 7.30 25.81 -13.50
C VAL A 66 6.57 26.77 -14.43
N GLU A 67 6.32 26.34 -15.66
CA GLU A 67 5.31 26.98 -16.49
C GLU A 67 3.98 26.79 -15.76
N ASN A 68 3.38 27.92 -15.37
CA ASN A 68 2.30 28.01 -14.39
C ASN A 68 0.98 27.49 -14.98
N ASN A 69 0.92 26.19 -15.28
CA ASN A 69 -0.28 25.45 -15.62
C ASN A 69 -0.90 24.89 -14.34
N ASN A 70 -1.05 25.74 -13.32
CA ASN A 70 -1.86 25.37 -12.16
C ASN A 70 -3.26 25.01 -12.70
N PRO A 71 -3.78 23.81 -12.39
CA PRO A 71 -5.16 23.50 -12.72
C PRO A 71 -6.04 24.59 -12.11
N THR A 72 -6.96 25.12 -12.92
CA THR A 72 -7.94 26.09 -12.44
C THR A 72 -8.64 25.45 -11.24
N PRO A 73 -8.61 26.07 -10.05
CA PRO A 73 -9.34 25.56 -8.90
C PRO A 73 -10.78 25.33 -9.34
N ALA A 74 -11.28 24.10 -9.19
CA ALA A 74 -12.71 23.89 -9.25
C ALA A 74 -13.30 24.83 -8.20
N ALA A 75 -14.16 25.75 -8.61
CA ALA A 75 -14.74 26.74 -7.71
C ALA A 75 -15.31 26.01 -6.49
N ASP A 76 -14.92 26.45 -5.29
CA ASP A 76 -15.42 25.97 -4.00
C ASP A 76 -16.93 26.17 -3.93
N GLN A 77 -17.68 25.21 -4.48
CA GLN A 77 -19.04 24.94 -4.04
C GLN A 77 -18.90 23.99 -2.87
N GLN A 78 -18.71 24.58 -1.69
CA GLN A 78 -18.92 23.89 -0.43
C GLN A 78 -20.43 23.58 -0.35
N ALA A 79 -20.81 22.48 -1.01
CA ALA A 79 -22.17 21.99 -1.02
C ALA A 79 -22.51 21.59 0.43
N ALA A 80 -23.60 22.14 0.95
CA ALA A 80 -24.15 21.73 2.23
C ALA A 80 -24.26 20.20 2.25
N VAL A 81 -23.75 19.57 3.32
CA VAL A 81 -23.83 18.12 3.54
C VAL A 81 -25.32 17.72 3.41
N PRO A 82 -25.71 16.97 2.36
CA PRO A 82 -27.11 16.61 2.16
C PRO A 82 -27.58 15.68 3.29
N SER A 83 -28.84 15.86 3.70
CA SER A 83 -29.50 15.00 4.68
C SER A 83 -29.51 13.54 4.21
N LEU A 84 -29.06 12.64 5.09
CA LEU A 84 -28.87 11.20 4.91
C LEU A 84 -30.19 10.42 4.95
N THR A 85 -31.02 10.53 3.92
CA THR A 85 -32.07 9.53 3.65
C THR A 85 -31.55 8.55 2.59
N PRO A 86 -31.54 7.22 2.84
CA PRO A 86 -31.16 6.22 1.84
C PRO A 86 -32.00 6.44 0.60
N ASN A 87 -31.36 6.83 -0.50
CA ASN A 87 -32.06 7.10 -1.75
C ASN A 87 -32.07 5.78 -2.54
N PRO A 88 -33.23 5.12 -2.76
CA PRO A 88 -33.32 3.86 -3.51
C PRO A 88 -33.00 4.00 -5.02
N GLY A 89 -32.27 5.05 -5.44
CA GLY A 89 -32.39 5.63 -6.78
C GLY A 89 -31.09 5.81 -7.57
N CYS A 90 -29.92 5.37 -7.09
CA CYS A 90 -28.65 5.61 -7.79
C CYS A 90 -28.14 4.38 -8.58
N LEU A 91 -29.02 3.65 -9.27
CA LEU A 91 -28.62 2.51 -10.12
C LEU A 91 -27.56 2.91 -11.16
N GLU A 92 -27.70 4.11 -11.74
CA GLU A 92 -26.72 4.69 -12.67
C GLU A 92 -25.36 4.93 -12.00
N GLY A 93 -25.32 5.13 -10.68
CA GLY A 93 -24.09 5.29 -9.92
C GLY A 93 -23.26 4.03 -9.84
N ALA A 94 -23.88 2.87 -9.71
CA ALA A 94 -23.17 1.59 -9.74
C ALA A 94 -22.54 1.32 -11.11
N LEU A 95 -23.27 1.65 -12.20
CA LEU A 95 -22.74 1.58 -13.56
C LEU A 95 -21.59 2.57 -13.76
N TRP A 96 -21.73 3.81 -13.27
CA TRP A 96 -20.67 4.80 -13.31
C TRP A 96 -19.42 4.33 -12.56
N TRP A 97 -19.56 3.80 -11.33
CA TRP A 97 -18.42 3.30 -10.57
C TRP A 97 -17.75 2.14 -11.30
N SER A 98 -18.51 1.14 -11.77
CA SER A 98 -17.96 0.02 -12.53
C SER A 98 -17.19 0.46 -13.77
N ALA A 99 -17.61 1.54 -14.44
CA ALA A 99 -16.92 2.09 -15.61
C ALA A 99 -15.65 2.89 -15.26
N ASN A 100 -15.57 3.49 -14.06
CA ASN A 100 -14.48 4.38 -13.65
C ASN A 100 -13.52 3.75 -12.62
N GLN A 101 -13.86 2.59 -12.06
CA GLN A 101 -13.08 1.91 -11.04
C GLN A 101 -11.68 1.55 -11.55
N SER A 102 -11.54 1.14 -12.81
CA SER A 102 -10.22 0.84 -13.39
C SER A 102 -9.35 2.09 -13.49
N THR A 103 -9.90 3.24 -13.86
CA THR A 103 -9.19 4.53 -13.87
C THR A 103 -8.79 4.96 -12.46
N TYR A 104 -9.68 4.79 -11.49
CA TYR A 104 -9.39 5.03 -10.08
C TYR A 104 -8.24 4.14 -9.56
N ASN A 105 -8.31 2.84 -9.83
CA ASN A 105 -7.28 1.88 -9.45
C ASN A 105 -5.95 2.16 -10.18
N ALA A 106 -6.00 2.54 -11.46
CA ALA A 106 -4.82 2.91 -12.22
C ALA A 106 -4.14 4.16 -11.64
N PHE A 107 -4.91 5.16 -11.18
CA PHE A 107 -4.34 6.30 -10.47
C PHE A 107 -3.57 5.85 -9.21
N ALA A 108 -4.14 4.96 -8.41
CA ALA A 108 -3.48 4.42 -7.23
C ALA A 108 -2.23 3.58 -7.58
N ALA A 109 -2.29 2.77 -8.64
CA ALA A 109 -1.19 1.95 -9.12
C ALA A 109 -0.01 2.79 -9.66
N SER A 110 -0.28 3.91 -10.35
CA SER A 110 0.77 4.82 -10.81
C SER A 110 1.61 5.40 -9.66
N LEU A 111 1.05 5.54 -8.45
CA LEU A 111 1.84 5.93 -7.28
C LEU A 111 2.86 4.85 -6.91
N SER A 112 2.51 3.58 -7.08
CA SER A 112 3.42 2.45 -6.85
C SER A 112 4.61 2.45 -7.82
N GLU A 113 4.42 2.98 -9.03
CA GLU A 113 5.48 3.06 -10.04
C GLU A 113 6.61 4.03 -9.67
N LEU A 114 6.36 5.05 -8.83
CA LEU A 114 7.41 5.92 -8.30
C LEU A 114 8.43 5.13 -7.48
N PHE A 115 7.92 4.16 -6.73
CA PHE A 115 8.75 3.30 -5.90
C PHE A 115 9.53 2.31 -6.79
N SER A 116 9.08 2.04 -8.02
CA SER A 116 9.80 1.14 -8.92
C SER A 116 11.22 1.58 -9.29
N GLY A 117 11.47 2.89 -9.26
CA GLY A 117 12.68 3.49 -9.81
C GLY A 117 12.82 3.34 -11.33
N ALA A 118 11.86 2.69 -12.00
CA ALA A 118 11.83 2.52 -13.44
C ALA A 118 11.36 3.78 -14.17
N TYR A 119 10.60 4.63 -13.48
CA TYR A 119 10.02 5.85 -14.01
C TYR A 119 10.59 7.08 -13.28
N ASP A 120 10.84 8.15 -14.04
CA ASP A 120 11.11 9.45 -13.43
C ASP A 120 9.81 10.04 -12.88
N VAL A 121 9.93 10.89 -11.84
CA VAL A 121 8.79 11.51 -11.15
C VAL A 121 7.90 12.30 -12.10
N GLN A 122 8.46 12.93 -13.14
CA GLN A 122 7.70 13.72 -14.09
C GLN A 122 6.81 12.84 -14.97
N SER A 123 7.31 11.69 -15.42
CA SER A 123 6.53 10.69 -16.15
C SER A 123 5.33 10.22 -15.33
N VAL A 124 5.54 9.87 -14.05
CA VAL A 124 4.43 9.48 -13.17
C VAL A 124 3.43 10.62 -12.97
N LEU A 125 3.90 11.87 -12.81
CA LEU A 125 2.99 13.02 -12.69
C LEU A 125 2.16 13.27 -13.94
N VAL A 126 2.71 13.00 -15.13
CA VAL A 126 1.95 13.05 -16.38
C VAL A 126 0.86 11.98 -16.37
N ASP A 127 1.17 10.76 -15.94
CA ASP A 127 0.21 9.66 -15.88
C ASP A 127 -0.88 9.91 -14.83
N LEU A 128 -0.52 10.36 -13.62
CA LEU A 128 -1.48 10.73 -12.56
C LEU A 128 -2.45 11.82 -13.03
N ARG A 129 -1.94 12.87 -13.69
CA ARG A 129 -2.79 13.94 -14.25
C ARG A 129 -3.71 13.41 -15.35
N SER A 130 -3.19 12.54 -16.23
CA SER A 130 -3.99 11.89 -17.26
C SER A 130 -5.12 11.05 -16.67
N GLN A 131 -4.84 10.20 -15.67
CA GLN A 131 -5.88 9.40 -14.99
C GLN A 131 -6.90 10.28 -14.28
N ARG A 132 -6.43 11.32 -13.57
CA ARG A 132 -7.29 12.31 -12.91
C ARG A 132 -8.22 13.00 -13.90
N ASP A 133 -7.69 13.46 -15.03
CA ASP A 133 -8.48 14.16 -16.05
C ASP A 133 -9.43 13.23 -16.78
N ASN A 134 -9.05 11.97 -17.02
CA ASN A 134 -9.97 10.96 -17.56
C ASN A 134 -11.14 10.71 -16.61
N PHE A 135 -10.85 10.55 -15.31
CA PHE A 135 -11.88 10.40 -14.27
C PHE A 135 -12.78 11.64 -14.15
N ALA A 136 -12.18 12.84 -14.26
CA ALA A 136 -12.90 14.10 -14.20
C ALA A 136 -13.73 14.39 -15.46
N ASN A 137 -13.33 13.96 -16.65
CA ASN A 137 -14.09 14.25 -17.87
C ASN A 137 -15.19 13.22 -18.16
N GLY A 138 -15.24 12.12 -17.41
CA GLY A 138 -16.30 11.12 -17.50
C GLY A 138 -17.69 11.67 -17.20
N VAL A 139 -18.69 11.28 -17.99
CA VAL A 139 -20.11 11.57 -17.71
C VAL A 139 -20.50 10.84 -16.43
N PHE A 140 -21.16 11.53 -15.51
CA PHE A 140 -21.58 10.97 -14.22
C PHE A 140 -23.04 11.35 -13.90
N PRO A 141 -23.79 10.46 -13.22
CA PRO A 141 -25.13 10.79 -12.74
C PRO A 141 -25.05 11.73 -11.53
N GLN A 142 -26.05 12.59 -11.36
CA GLN A 142 -26.05 13.60 -10.29
C GLN A 142 -25.90 12.97 -8.89
N CYS A 143 -26.44 11.77 -8.68
CA CYS A 143 -26.40 11.09 -7.38
C CYS A 143 -24.98 10.78 -6.88
N VAL A 144 -23.99 10.55 -7.76
CA VAL A 144 -22.59 10.32 -7.35
C VAL A 144 -21.74 11.60 -7.35
N GLY A 145 -22.34 12.76 -7.62
CA GLY A 145 -21.60 14.02 -7.79
C GLY A 145 -20.71 14.38 -6.61
N ALA A 146 -21.20 14.21 -5.38
CA ALA A 146 -20.42 14.46 -4.17
C ALA A 146 -19.27 13.46 -4.00
N ALA A 147 -19.54 12.16 -4.18
CA ALA A 147 -18.53 11.11 -4.10
C ALA A 147 -17.40 11.36 -5.13
N ARG A 148 -17.78 11.64 -6.37
CA ARG A 148 -16.83 11.95 -7.45
C ARG A 148 -15.99 13.19 -7.14
N ALA A 149 -16.59 14.24 -6.59
CA ALA A 149 -15.87 15.46 -6.23
C ALA A 149 -14.79 15.19 -5.16
N GLU A 150 -15.11 14.40 -4.13
CA GLU A 150 -14.13 14.00 -3.11
C GLU A 150 -13.01 13.11 -3.67
N LEU A 151 -13.33 12.17 -4.56
CA LEU A 151 -12.31 11.34 -5.23
C LEU A 151 -11.36 12.19 -6.09
N ILE A 152 -11.88 13.17 -6.83
CA ILE A 152 -11.05 14.10 -7.63
C ILE A 152 -10.21 14.98 -6.72
N ALA A 153 -10.78 15.50 -5.63
CA ALA A 153 -10.01 16.27 -4.64
C ALA A 153 -8.88 15.43 -4.03
N GLY A 154 -9.11 14.12 -3.79
CA GLY A 154 -8.06 13.20 -3.36
C GLY A 154 -6.93 13.05 -4.38
N MET A 155 -7.27 12.94 -5.67
CA MET A 155 -6.28 12.91 -6.75
C MET A 155 -5.49 14.22 -6.83
N ASP A 156 -6.18 15.36 -6.71
CA ASP A 156 -5.58 16.68 -6.79
C ASP A 156 -4.60 16.94 -5.62
N GLU A 157 -4.97 16.59 -4.39
CA GLU A 157 -4.08 16.71 -3.22
C GLU A 157 -2.86 15.78 -3.34
N THR A 158 -3.07 14.57 -3.86
CA THR A 158 -1.98 13.61 -4.11
C THR A 158 -1.01 14.15 -5.16
N ILE A 159 -1.50 14.69 -6.27
CA ILE A 159 -0.66 15.32 -7.30
C ILE A 159 0.06 16.55 -6.73
N ALA A 160 -0.64 17.38 -5.95
CA ALA A 160 -0.10 18.59 -5.35
C ALA A 160 1.06 18.29 -4.39
N ALA A 161 1.00 17.17 -3.66
CA ALA A 161 2.07 16.75 -2.76
C ALA A 161 3.44 16.64 -3.45
N PHE A 162 3.49 16.24 -4.73
CA PHE A 162 4.74 16.15 -5.49
C PHE A 162 5.28 17.51 -5.95
N GLY A 163 4.46 18.56 -5.91
CA GLY A 163 4.88 19.94 -6.16
C GLY A 163 5.42 20.65 -4.92
N GLU A 164 5.30 20.04 -3.74
CA GLU A 164 5.75 20.63 -2.48
C GLU A 164 7.27 20.47 -2.31
N ASN A 165 7.96 21.59 -2.07
CA ASN A 165 9.39 21.58 -1.75
C ASN A 165 9.67 21.25 -0.28
N ASN A 166 8.65 21.38 0.58
CA ASN A 166 8.73 21.04 1.99
C ASN A 166 8.11 19.65 2.21
N PRO A 167 8.87 18.70 2.75
CA PRO A 167 8.36 17.37 2.99
C PRO A 167 7.19 17.21 3.95
N ASP A 168 7.15 17.98 5.02
CA ASP A 168 6.05 17.92 6.00
C ASP A 168 4.75 18.42 5.34
N SER A 169 4.88 19.39 4.42
CA SER A 169 3.79 19.85 3.56
C SER A 169 3.34 18.76 2.57
N ALA A 170 4.29 18.11 1.89
CA ALA A 170 4.01 16.99 0.98
C ALA A 170 3.28 15.84 1.69
N GLU A 171 3.73 15.47 2.88
CA GLU A 171 3.09 14.46 3.72
C GLU A 171 1.67 14.88 4.10
N THR A 172 1.49 16.13 4.58
CA THR A 172 0.18 16.67 4.93
C THR A 172 -0.79 16.62 3.73
N ARG A 173 -0.32 16.97 2.53
CA ARG A 173 -1.08 16.87 1.27
C ARG A 173 -1.47 15.42 0.96
N LEU A 174 -0.55 14.47 1.05
CA LEU A 174 -0.83 13.04 0.82
C LEU A 174 -1.86 12.50 1.81
N MET A 175 -1.75 12.86 3.09
CA MET A 175 -2.72 12.45 4.12
C MET A 175 -4.09 13.07 3.87
N THR A 176 -4.13 14.34 3.46
CA THR A 176 -5.37 14.99 3.02
C THR A 176 -5.97 14.26 1.82
N GLY A 177 -5.15 13.88 0.84
CA GLY A 177 -5.58 13.12 -0.33
C GLY A 177 -6.20 11.77 0.03
N LYS A 178 -5.55 11.01 0.93
CA LYS A 178 -6.10 9.75 1.49
C LYS A 178 -7.44 9.97 2.19
N ASP A 179 -7.54 11.02 2.99
CA ASP A 179 -8.77 11.35 3.71
C ASP A 179 -9.92 11.70 2.75
N ARG A 180 -9.62 12.40 1.66
CA ARG A 180 -10.57 12.73 0.58
C ARG A 180 -11.02 11.50 -0.19
N PHE A 181 -10.07 10.62 -0.55
CA PHE A 181 -10.41 9.33 -1.16
C PHE A 181 -11.33 8.52 -0.26
N ALA A 182 -11.03 8.48 1.03
CA ALA A 182 -11.84 7.75 1.98
C ALA A 182 -13.25 8.36 2.14
N ALA A 183 -13.37 9.69 2.09
CA ALA A 183 -14.66 10.37 2.09
C ALA A 183 -15.47 10.03 0.82
N GLY A 184 -14.83 10.05 -0.35
CA GLY A 184 -15.44 9.70 -1.63
C GLY A 184 -15.99 8.27 -1.66
N ILE A 185 -15.21 7.28 -1.20
CA ILE A 185 -15.66 5.88 -1.12
C ILE A 185 -16.83 5.72 -0.13
N ASN A 186 -16.76 6.35 1.05
CA ASN A 186 -17.88 6.31 2.00
C ASN A 186 -19.16 6.92 1.43
N LEU A 187 -19.07 7.99 0.64
CA LEU A 187 -20.22 8.56 -0.07
C LEU A 187 -20.80 7.59 -1.10
N LEU A 188 -19.97 6.77 -1.77
CA LEU A 188 -20.47 5.69 -2.64
C LEU A 188 -21.20 4.61 -1.83
N TRP A 189 -20.68 4.24 -0.65
CA TRP A 189 -21.34 3.27 0.22
C TRP A 189 -22.69 3.76 0.75
N GLN A 190 -22.83 5.05 1.04
CA GLN A 190 -24.12 5.67 1.42
C GLN A 190 -25.16 5.60 0.28
N LEU A 191 -24.71 5.44 -0.96
CA LEU A 191 -25.56 5.26 -2.14
C LEU A 191 -25.77 3.78 -2.49
N ASP A 192 -25.38 2.86 -1.59
CA ASP A 192 -25.47 1.40 -1.79
C ASP A 192 -24.64 0.90 -3.00
N ILE A 193 -23.56 1.63 -3.35
CA ILE A 193 -22.68 1.25 -4.44
C ILE A 193 -21.56 0.36 -3.90
N VAL A 194 -21.54 -0.89 -4.35
CA VAL A 194 -20.47 -1.86 -4.07
C VAL A 194 -19.17 -1.41 -4.73
N THR A 195 -18.19 -1.04 -3.93
CA THR A 195 -16.86 -0.62 -4.44
C THR A 195 -15.88 -1.77 -4.52
N ASP A 196 -16.08 -2.83 -3.74
CA ASP A 196 -15.30 -4.06 -3.74
C ASP A 196 -16.10 -5.19 -3.04
N PRO A 197 -15.70 -6.48 -3.17
CA PRO A 197 -16.44 -7.60 -2.58
C PRO A 197 -16.55 -7.60 -1.05
N LEU A 198 -15.71 -6.84 -0.36
CA LEU A 198 -15.69 -6.67 1.09
C LEU A 198 -16.17 -5.27 1.52
N SER A 199 -16.72 -4.46 0.60
CA SER A 199 -17.32 -3.17 0.94
C SER A 199 -18.57 -3.32 1.81
N ALA A 200 -18.91 -2.29 2.59
CA ALA A 200 -20.08 -2.34 3.46
C ALA A 200 -21.41 -2.65 2.73
N PRO A 201 -21.71 -2.06 1.56
CA PRO A 201 -22.89 -2.45 0.76
C PRO A 201 -22.87 -3.93 0.33
N ALA A 202 -21.71 -4.48 -0.04
CA ALA A 202 -21.61 -5.88 -0.45
C ALA A 202 -21.90 -6.87 0.69
N LEU A 203 -21.63 -6.45 1.93
CA LEU A 203 -21.83 -7.23 3.15
C LEU A 203 -23.12 -6.87 3.89
N ASP A 204 -23.95 -5.98 3.35
CA ASP A 204 -25.20 -5.48 3.98
C ASP A 204 -24.98 -4.92 5.40
N VAL A 205 -23.86 -4.19 5.60
CA VAL A 205 -23.52 -3.60 6.90
C VAL A 205 -23.96 -2.15 6.94
N ALA A 206 -24.89 -1.83 7.85
CA ALA A 206 -25.38 -0.47 8.07
C ALA A 206 -24.29 0.48 8.59
N GLN A 207 -24.36 1.75 8.16
CA GLN A 207 -23.47 2.81 8.64
C GLN A 207 -23.63 3.05 10.14
N GLY A 208 -22.52 3.26 10.85
CA GLY A 208 -22.49 3.49 12.29
C GLY A 208 -22.75 2.23 13.13
N GLY A 209 -23.00 1.08 12.49
CA GLY A 209 -23.33 -0.16 13.19
C GLY A 209 -22.24 -0.67 14.13
N GLY A 210 -21.01 -0.15 14.04
CA GLY A 210 -19.87 -0.63 14.82
C GLY A 210 -20.05 -0.56 16.34
N ALA A 211 -20.77 0.45 16.85
CA ALA A 211 -21.11 0.51 18.27
C ALA A 211 -22.16 -0.54 18.66
N ASP A 212 -23.18 -0.72 17.81
CA ASP A 212 -24.32 -1.61 18.09
C ASP A 212 -23.98 -3.10 17.92
N CYS A 213 -22.97 -3.41 17.09
CA CYS A 213 -22.55 -4.78 16.79
C CYS A 213 -21.25 -5.21 17.49
N GLY A 214 -20.65 -4.36 18.35
CA GLY A 214 -19.43 -4.69 19.10
C GLY A 214 -18.12 -4.56 18.31
N ALA A 215 -18.13 -3.89 17.15
CA ALA A 215 -16.91 -3.66 16.37
C ALA A 215 -15.91 -2.78 17.14
N SER A 216 -16.40 -1.84 17.95
CA SER A 216 -15.55 -1.02 18.83
C SER A 216 -14.79 -1.87 19.85
N ASP A 217 -15.44 -2.88 20.44
CA ASP A 217 -14.80 -3.77 21.41
C ASP A 217 -13.70 -4.61 20.74
N TRP A 218 -13.96 -5.14 19.53
CA TRP A 218 -12.94 -5.83 18.73
C TRP A 218 -11.77 -4.90 18.39
N TYR A 219 -12.08 -3.66 17.95
CA TYR A 219 -11.08 -2.67 17.60
C TYR A 219 -10.20 -2.31 18.80
N GLU A 220 -10.78 -2.07 19.98
CA GLU A 220 -10.00 -1.79 21.18
C GLU A 220 -9.21 -3.02 21.66
N ALA A 221 -9.82 -4.21 21.66
CA ALA A 221 -9.16 -5.44 22.09
C ALA A 221 -7.91 -5.78 21.27
N THR A 222 -7.90 -5.41 19.98
CA THR A 222 -6.74 -5.64 19.09
C THR A 222 -5.80 -4.44 18.99
N ALA A 223 -6.05 -3.32 19.70
CA ALA A 223 -5.27 -2.08 19.57
C ALA A 223 -3.77 -2.26 19.85
N SER A 224 -3.42 -3.02 20.90
CA SER A 224 -2.01 -3.30 21.22
C SER A 224 -1.30 -4.09 20.12
N LEU A 225 -1.98 -5.09 19.54
CA LEU A 225 -1.40 -5.91 18.46
C LEU A 225 -1.20 -5.08 17.18
N ARG A 226 -2.22 -4.28 16.80
CA ARG A 226 -2.13 -3.37 15.66
C ARG A 226 -1.02 -2.35 15.86
N GLY A 227 -0.96 -1.73 17.03
CA GLY A 227 0.08 -0.76 17.37
C GLY A 227 1.49 -1.36 17.30
N GLN A 228 1.69 -2.58 17.80
CA GLN A 228 2.97 -3.28 17.68
C GLN A 228 3.35 -3.55 16.22
N PHE A 229 2.40 -3.98 15.40
CA PHE A 229 2.65 -4.25 13.98
C PHE A 229 3.01 -2.96 13.21
N ILE A 230 2.21 -1.89 13.38
CA ILE A 230 2.43 -0.60 12.71
C ILE A 230 3.75 0.03 13.18
N LEU A 231 4.02 0.05 14.49
CA LEU A 231 5.28 0.58 15.03
C LEU A 231 6.49 -0.21 14.53
N ALA A 232 6.39 -1.54 14.46
CA ALA A 232 7.45 -2.37 13.91
C ALA A 232 7.74 -2.03 12.45
N PHE A 233 6.71 -1.79 11.64
CA PHE A 233 6.87 -1.36 10.26
C PHE A 233 7.62 -0.01 10.15
N GLY A 234 7.23 0.97 10.95
CA GLY A 234 7.79 2.33 10.89
C GLY A 234 9.16 2.51 11.57
N SER A 235 9.53 1.66 12.53
CA SER A 235 10.75 1.87 13.35
C SER A 235 11.92 0.94 13.03
N THR A 236 11.73 -0.04 12.14
CA THR A 236 12.74 -1.06 11.86
C THR A 236 13.73 -0.62 10.78
N ASP A 237 15.00 -0.48 11.16
CA ASP A 237 16.11 -0.31 10.20
C ASP A 237 16.53 -1.67 9.63
N ILE A 238 15.83 -2.10 8.58
CA ILE A 238 16.08 -3.38 7.89
C ILE A 238 17.48 -3.43 7.28
N ALA A 239 18.06 -2.30 6.85
CA ALA A 239 19.41 -2.30 6.26
C ALA A 239 20.51 -2.61 7.29
N SER A 240 20.25 -2.36 8.57
CA SER A 240 21.16 -2.73 9.66
C SER A 240 21.05 -4.20 10.09
N MET A 241 19.99 -4.91 9.69
CA MET A 241 19.72 -6.27 10.12
C MET A 241 20.57 -7.30 9.38
N THR A 242 21.04 -8.30 10.11
CA THR A 242 21.51 -9.54 9.48
C THR A 242 20.32 -10.29 8.88
N ARG A 243 20.57 -11.18 7.92
CA ARG A 243 19.54 -12.05 7.35
C ARG A 243 18.73 -12.80 8.42
N GLU A 244 19.39 -13.35 9.43
CA GLU A 244 18.72 -14.09 10.52
C GLU A 244 17.83 -13.18 11.37
N GLN A 245 18.27 -11.94 11.64
CA GLN A 245 17.45 -10.94 12.33
C GLN A 245 16.21 -10.57 11.50
N PHE A 246 16.37 -10.43 10.18
CA PHE A 246 15.28 -10.08 9.29
C PHE A 246 14.26 -11.23 9.15
N GLU A 247 14.72 -12.47 9.03
CA GLU A 247 13.85 -13.67 9.04
C GLU A 247 13.06 -13.77 10.36
N ARG A 248 13.72 -13.55 11.50
CA ARG A 248 13.06 -13.53 12.81
C ARG A 248 12.02 -12.41 12.91
N PHE A 249 12.34 -11.22 12.43
CA PHE A 249 11.41 -10.10 12.39
C PHE A 249 10.16 -10.45 11.57
N ILE A 250 10.32 -11.06 10.39
CA ILE A 250 9.19 -11.53 9.58
C ILE A 250 8.34 -12.55 10.35
N ASP A 251 8.95 -13.49 11.06
CA ASP A 251 8.24 -14.47 11.87
C ASP A 251 7.49 -13.83 13.06
N GLU A 252 8.07 -12.80 13.68
CA GLU A 252 7.40 -11.98 14.71
C GLU A 252 6.17 -11.26 14.13
N GLN A 253 6.29 -10.67 12.93
CA GLN A 253 5.16 -10.02 12.25
C GLN A 253 4.05 -11.02 11.89
N ARG A 254 4.39 -12.23 11.44
CA ARG A 254 3.43 -13.32 11.22
C ARG A 254 2.72 -13.70 12.52
N GLY A 255 3.46 -13.80 13.62
CA GLY A 255 2.88 -14.08 14.94
C GLY A 255 1.87 -13.01 15.39
N LEU A 256 2.13 -11.73 15.12
CA LEU A 256 1.17 -10.64 15.39
C LEU A 256 -0.06 -10.76 14.49
N ARG A 257 0.13 -11.03 13.21
CA ARG A 257 -0.93 -11.25 12.22
C ARG A 257 -1.86 -12.39 12.63
N ASP A 258 -1.29 -13.52 13.05
CA ASP A 258 -2.08 -14.68 13.47
C ASP A 258 -2.86 -14.40 14.76
N GLN A 259 -2.29 -13.66 15.71
CA GLN A 259 -3.02 -13.23 16.90
C GLN A 259 -4.20 -12.30 16.57
N VAL A 260 -4.05 -11.40 15.60
CA VAL A 260 -5.17 -10.57 15.12
C VAL A 260 -6.22 -11.41 14.39
N ALA A 261 -5.78 -12.42 13.63
CA ALA A 261 -6.68 -13.35 12.96
C ALA A 261 -7.48 -14.20 13.98
N ASP A 262 -6.86 -14.63 15.07
CA ASP A 262 -7.52 -15.44 16.10
C ASP A 262 -8.39 -14.61 17.06
N ALA A 263 -8.22 -13.29 17.09
CA ALA A 263 -9.02 -12.41 17.92
C ALA A 263 -10.51 -12.48 17.52
N ALA A 264 -11.38 -12.67 18.52
CA ALA A 264 -12.83 -12.70 18.30
C ALA A 264 -13.32 -11.35 17.72
N TYR A 265 -14.17 -11.42 16.71
CA TYR A 265 -14.73 -10.26 16.02
C TYR A 265 -16.21 -10.50 15.73
N PRO A 266 -17.03 -9.44 15.69
CA PRO A 266 -18.42 -9.53 15.25
C PRO A 266 -18.54 -9.55 13.72
N ASP A 267 -19.61 -10.15 13.19
CA ASP A 267 -19.83 -10.29 11.75
C ASP A 267 -19.78 -8.95 10.99
N CYS A 268 -20.31 -7.88 11.58
CA CYS A 268 -20.27 -6.53 11.01
C CYS A 268 -18.85 -5.98 10.79
N ALA A 269 -17.85 -6.49 11.51
CA ALA A 269 -16.45 -6.11 11.39
C ALA A 269 -15.66 -7.06 10.48
N ALA A 270 -16.29 -8.07 9.89
CA ALA A 270 -15.59 -9.08 9.09
C ALA A 270 -14.84 -8.46 7.89
N GLY A 271 -15.46 -7.52 7.18
CA GLY A 271 -14.82 -6.79 6.06
C GLY A 271 -13.62 -5.96 6.54
N ALA A 272 -13.80 -5.16 7.59
CA ALA A 272 -12.73 -4.36 8.19
C ALA A 272 -11.54 -5.22 8.64
N ARG A 273 -11.81 -6.32 9.36
CA ARG A 273 -10.79 -7.29 9.78
C ARG A 273 -10.08 -7.90 8.59
N GLN A 274 -10.80 -8.29 7.55
CA GLN A 274 -10.19 -8.93 6.39
C GLN A 274 -9.25 -7.97 5.63
N HIS A 275 -9.64 -6.71 5.44
CA HIS A 275 -8.74 -5.71 4.86
C HIS A 275 -7.49 -5.48 5.71
N PHE A 276 -7.65 -5.42 7.05
CA PHE A 276 -6.49 -5.28 7.93
C PHE A 276 -5.55 -6.50 7.87
N LEU A 277 -6.09 -7.72 7.82
CA LEU A 277 -5.26 -8.92 7.64
C LEU A 277 -4.57 -8.94 6.27
N ASN A 278 -5.26 -8.53 5.20
CA ASN A 278 -4.67 -8.42 3.88
C ASN A 278 -3.54 -7.38 3.85
N LEU A 279 -3.71 -6.26 4.56
CA LEU A 279 -2.67 -5.24 4.74
C LEU A 279 -1.44 -5.84 5.43
N MET A 280 -1.65 -6.57 6.54
CA MET A 280 -0.55 -7.24 7.24
C MET A 280 0.16 -8.26 6.34
N ASP A 281 -0.61 -9.06 5.59
CA ASP A 281 -0.07 -10.06 4.66
C ASP A 281 0.74 -9.41 3.53
N ALA A 282 0.28 -8.27 3.00
CA ALA A 282 1.00 -7.51 1.98
C ALA A 282 2.33 -6.94 2.51
N MET A 283 2.33 -6.35 3.72
CA MET A 283 3.57 -5.86 4.37
C MET A 283 4.56 -6.99 4.64
N ILE A 284 4.09 -8.13 5.16
CA ILE A 284 4.91 -9.33 5.36
C ILE A 284 5.47 -9.84 4.03
N SER A 285 4.66 -9.84 2.97
CA SER A 285 5.09 -10.21 1.61
C SER A 285 6.19 -9.27 1.11
N THR A 286 6.05 -7.95 1.30
CA THR A 286 7.08 -6.97 0.94
C THR A 286 8.42 -7.31 1.57
N TYR A 287 8.44 -7.65 2.87
CA TYR A 287 9.66 -8.04 3.56
C TYR A 287 10.27 -9.35 3.03
N ASN A 288 9.45 -10.36 2.73
CA ASN A 288 9.95 -11.60 2.14
C ASN A 288 10.54 -11.35 0.74
N ASN A 289 9.89 -10.53 -0.07
CA ASN A 289 10.35 -10.17 -1.41
C ASN A 289 11.66 -9.36 -1.34
N ALA A 290 11.77 -8.41 -0.42
CA ALA A 290 12.99 -7.65 -0.16
C ALA A 290 14.16 -8.57 0.26
N LEU A 291 13.90 -9.54 1.15
CA LEU A 291 14.88 -10.51 1.64
C LEU A 291 15.53 -11.33 0.51
N VAL A 292 14.76 -11.68 -0.53
CA VAL A 292 15.25 -12.47 -1.68
C VAL A 292 15.63 -11.61 -2.89
N GLY A 293 15.54 -10.27 -2.79
CA GLY A 293 15.85 -9.35 -3.88
C GLY A 293 14.82 -9.35 -5.02
N ALA A 294 13.58 -9.77 -4.75
CA ALA A 294 12.48 -9.74 -5.72
C ALA A 294 11.83 -8.35 -5.79
N ILE A 295 12.58 -7.39 -6.33
CA ILE A 295 12.21 -5.97 -6.38
C ILE A 295 10.84 -5.76 -7.06
N ASP A 296 10.60 -6.35 -8.23
CA ASP A 296 9.32 -6.18 -8.94
C ASP A 296 8.11 -6.66 -8.13
N ALA A 297 8.27 -7.74 -7.35
CA ALA A 297 7.20 -8.25 -6.50
C ALA A 297 6.90 -7.32 -5.32
N THR A 298 7.89 -6.59 -4.81
CA THR A 298 7.67 -5.58 -3.76
C THR A 298 6.76 -4.44 -4.23
N PHE A 299 6.80 -4.06 -5.51
CA PHE A 299 5.91 -3.00 -6.04
C PHE A 299 4.45 -3.43 -6.09
N GLY A 300 4.19 -4.68 -6.49
CA GLY A 300 2.85 -5.25 -6.42
C GLY A 300 2.32 -5.27 -4.98
N ASP A 301 3.18 -5.54 -3.99
CA ASP A 301 2.79 -5.48 -2.59
C ASP A 301 2.50 -4.04 -2.12
N PHE A 302 3.25 -3.02 -2.59
CA PHE A 302 2.97 -1.61 -2.25
C PHE A 302 1.62 -1.13 -2.79
N GLU A 303 1.25 -1.51 -4.01
CA GLU A 303 -0.08 -1.24 -4.55
C GLU A 303 -1.16 -1.86 -3.65
N ARG A 304 -0.95 -3.13 -3.25
CA ARG A 304 -1.86 -3.82 -2.34
C ARG A 304 -1.92 -3.15 -0.97
N ILE A 305 -0.80 -2.73 -0.39
CA ILE A 305 -0.76 -2.00 0.90
C ILE A 305 -1.60 -0.72 0.80
N SER A 306 -1.42 0.06 -0.26
CA SER A 306 -2.16 1.31 -0.50
C SER A 306 -3.67 1.07 -0.64
N TYR A 307 -4.05 0.02 -1.37
CA TYR A 307 -5.44 -0.39 -1.48
C TYR A 307 -6.03 -0.81 -0.13
N GLU A 308 -5.38 -1.74 0.57
CA GLU A 308 -5.91 -2.31 1.82
C GLU A 308 -5.98 -1.28 2.96
N ILE A 309 -5.01 -0.36 3.06
CA ILE A 309 -5.07 0.70 4.07
C ILE A 309 -6.21 1.68 3.81
N GLN A 310 -6.49 2.00 2.55
CA GLN A 310 -7.61 2.86 2.19
C GLN A 310 -8.94 2.20 2.57
N PHE A 311 -9.13 0.93 2.20
CA PHE A 311 -10.37 0.22 2.51
C PHE A 311 -10.55 -0.03 4.01
N PHE A 312 -9.49 -0.34 4.74
CA PHE A 312 -9.54 -0.43 6.20
C PHE A 312 -9.94 0.92 6.84
N THR A 313 -9.38 2.03 6.34
CA THR A 313 -9.74 3.39 6.78
C THR A 313 -11.22 3.71 6.50
N ASN A 314 -11.71 3.32 5.32
CA ASN A 314 -13.12 3.47 4.96
C ASN A 314 -14.03 2.72 5.92
N TRP A 315 -13.70 1.46 6.18
CA TRP A 315 -14.42 0.61 7.13
C TRP A 315 -14.47 1.20 8.53
N LYS A 316 -13.36 1.76 9.02
CA LYS A 316 -13.35 2.43 10.32
C LYS A 316 -14.31 3.60 10.39
N ARG A 317 -14.28 4.47 9.37
CA ARG A 317 -15.20 5.61 9.27
C ARG A 317 -16.65 5.13 9.18
N TRP A 318 -16.91 4.10 8.39
CA TRP A 318 -18.23 3.51 8.23
C TRP A 318 -18.78 2.95 9.53
N LEU A 319 -17.96 2.22 10.28
CA LEU A 319 -18.32 1.61 11.57
C LEU A 319 -18.36 2.64 12.72
N GLY A 320 -17.94 3.88 12.50
CA GLY A 320 -17.83 4.89 13.56
C GLY A 320 -16.69 4.62 14.56
N LEU A 321 -15.67 3.87 14.14
CA LEU A 321 -14.48 3.60 14.93
C LEU A 321 -13.59 4.86 14.99
N PRO A 322 -12.86 5.09 16.11
CA PRO A 322 -11.99 6.24 16.22
C PRO A 322 -10.95 6.27 15.10
N GLY A 323 -10.81 7.43 14.46
CA GLY A 323 -9.72 7.74 13.53
C GLY A 323 -8.62 8.48 14.27
N GLY A 324 -7.40 7.93 14.26
CA GLY A 324 -6.21 8.58 14.79
C GLY A 324 -5.05 8.52 13.79
N ALA A 325 -4.09 9.45 13.94
CA ALA A 325 -2.87 9.44 13.14
C ALA A 325 -2.02 8.17 13.37
N ALA A 326 -2.18 7.51 14.53
CA ALA A 326 -1.50 6.26 14.87
C ALA A 326 -2.00 5.01 14.11
N ASP A 327 -2.97 5.20 13.21
CA ASP A 327 -3.52 4.11 12.38
C ASP A 327 -2.87 4.01 10.99
N TYR A 328 -1.86 4.85 10.73
CA TYR A 328 -1.08 4.93 9.49
C TYR A 328 0.41 4.70 9.75
#